data_AF-A0A096LYW0-F1
#
_entry.id   AF-A0A096LYW0-F1
#
_cell.length_a   1.000
_cell.length_b   1.000
_cell.length_c   1.000
_cell.angle_alpha   90.00
_cell.angle_beta   90.00
_cell.angle_gamma   90.00
#
_symmetry.space_group_name_H-M   'P 1'
#
loop_
_entity.id
_entity.type
_entity.pdbx_description
1 polymer ?
#
loop_
_entity_poly.entity_id
_entity_poly.type
_entity_poly.pdbx_seq_one_letter_code
_entity_poly.pdbx_strand_id
1 'polypeptide(L)'
;MKYYGLRNQGATCYLNSILQALFMTREFREAVKSCSKHHKDDINVQLNTLFESLKKKTSETTEVTKTLRIEKVYEQQDAGQYLEKILSDVSDEASKVFKGELIHRTVCDQCGSHTDDEVPFFFLSLPLMDSSNGNYSVEDGIQAFLKDVEFCGEDQMYCDKCKYKRDTTIKYELKRHPEVLILLLKRFEYNYHRMSYSKDSRAVDVCYTINLPENQTYELYALVEHVGSLTGGYYTATIKPEDEDRWYKFNDSSVTLVGNQTFQKKFERSRSAHLLFYRKRNAEVEDEGTDGEEDQKKLKNDDESENESKNDNTGKMTSDCDKNHNRLYFPLLALLLFVFAILWIVIVVMKVLPNEFILFGLIFLLGLAFLLWWKCMKKDKRLVLSQCSRHV
;
A
#
# COMPACT_ATOMS: atom_id res chain seq x y z
N MET A 1 19.96 13.83 23.72
CA MET A 1 20.53 14.94 22.89
C MET A 1 19.50 16.07 22.77
N LYS A 2 19.86 17.25 22.21
CA LYS A 2 18.86 18.27 21.83
C LYS A 2 18.45 18.06 20.37
N TYR A 3 17.18 17.84 20.12
CA TYR A 3 16.61 17.68 18.78
C TYR A 3 16.07 19.01 18.26
N TYR A 4 16.16 19.23 16.94
CA TYR A 4 15.77 20.48 16.30
C TYR A 4 14.68 20.25 15.25
N GLY A 5 13.78 21.22 15.16
CA GLY A 5 12.67 21.21 14.21
C GLY A 5 13.04 21.76 12.82
N LEU A 6 12.04 21.79 11.94
CA LEU A 6 12.10 22.42 10.62
C LEU A 6 11.12 23.58 10.53
N ARG A 7 11.56 24.73 10.04
CA ARG A 7 10.66 25.88 9.83
C ARG A 7 9.66 25.54 8.73
N ASN A 8 8.39 25.83 9.00
CA ASN A 8 7.33 25.70 8.01
C ASN A 8 7.37 26.90 7.06
N GLN A 9 7.43 26.64 5.74
CA GLN A 9 7.44 27.69 4.71
C GLN A 9 6.02 28.20 4.37
N GLY A 10 4.99 27.56 4.91
CA GLY A 10 3.59 27.88 4.69
C GLY A 10 2.72 26.68 5.05
N ALA A 11 2.53 25.79 4.08
CA ALA A 11 1.78 24.54 4.20
C ALA A 11 2.68 23.30 4.01
N THR A 12 3.99 23.41 4.30
CA THR A 12 5.00 22.36 4.04
C THR A 12 5.18 21.35 5.18
N CYS A 13 4.22 21.25 6.09
CA CYS A 13 4.28 20.32 7.22
C CYS A 13 4.39 18.84 6.79
N TYR A 14 3.76 18.47 5.65
CA TYR A 14 3.90 17.14 5.05
C TYR A 14 5.38 16.81 4.79
N LEU A 15 6.10 17.73 4.14
CA LEU A 15 7.51 17.58 3.84
C LEU A 15 8.37 17.58 5.10
N ASN A 16 8.09 18.48 6.05
CA ASN A 16 8.85 18.56 7.30
C ASN A 16 8.76 17.25 8.10
N SER A 17 7.56 16.65 8.18
CA SER A 17 7.36 15.38 8.89
C SER A 17 8.13 14.21 8.27
N ILE A 18 8.16 14.12 6.94
CA ILE A 18 8.94 13.12 6.21
C ILE A 18 10.44 13.33 6.40
N LEU A 19 10.92 14.57 6.23
CA LEU A 19 12.34 14.89 6.34
C LEU A 19 12.88 14.59 7.74
N GLN A 20 12.06 14.76 8.79
CA GLN A 20 12.43 14.36 10.15
C GLN A 20 12.52 12.83 10.28
N ALA A 21 11.56 12.07 9.75
CA ALA A 21 11.61 10.61 9.76
C ALA A 21 12.83 10.06 8.99
N LEU A 22 13.11 10.62 7.81
CA LEU A 22 14.29 10.30 7.01
C LEU A 22 15.60 10.67 7.73
N PHE A 23 15.68 11.87 8.32
CA PHE A 23 16.85 12.32 9.08
C PHE A 23 17.15 11.40 10.28
N MET A 24 16.11 10.90 10.94
CA MET A 24 16.24 10.00 12.10
C MET A 24 16.58 8.57 11.70
N THR A 25 16.54 8.24 10.41
CA THR A 25 17.03 6.97 9.88
C THR A 25 18.54 7.07 9.66
N ARG A 26 19.33 6.52 10.59
CA ARG A 26 20.80 6.66 10.61
C ARG A 26 21.43 6.21 9.29
N GLU A 27 21.05 5.02 8.81
CA GLU A 27 21.60 4.38 7.61
C GLU A 27 21.35 5.27 6.38
N PHE A 28 20.15 5.82 6.25
CA PHE A 28 19.81 6.76 5.19
C PHE A 28 20.67 8.02 5.25
N ARG A 29 20.76 8.65 6.43
CA ARG A 29 21.53 9.88 6.63
C ARG A 29 23.02 9.68 6.32
N GLU A 30 23.59 8.53 6.68
CA GLU A 30 24.98 8.19 6.41
C GLU A 30 25.22 7.93 4.92
N ALA A 31 24.30 7.23 4.25
CA ALA A 31 24.37 6.99 2.81
C ALA A 31 24.20 8.30 2.00
N VAL A 32 23.26 9.18 2.37
CA VAL A 32 23.13 10.52 1.75
C VAL A 32 24.42 11.32 1.87
N LYS A 33 25.10 11.25 3.02
CA LYS A 33 26.39 11.93 3.25
C LYS A 33 27.52 11.34 2.39
N SER A 34 27.56 10.03 2.19
CA SER A 34 28.61 9.39 1.38
C SER A 34 28.41 9.63 -0.12
N CYS A 35 27.15 9.74 -0.57
CA CYS A 35 26.76 9.96 -1.95
C CYS A 35 26.79 11.42 -2.41
N SER A 36 26.91 12.41 -1.51
CA SER A 36 26.79 13.83 -1.84
C SER A 36 28.00 14.42 -2.60
N LYS A 37 28.27 13.96 -3.83
CA LYS A 37 29.39 14.44 -4.66
C LYS A 37 28.91 15.09 -5.97
N HIS A 38 29.54 16.22 -6.30
CA HIS A 38 29.67 16.83 -7.64
C HIS A 38 28.54 17.69 -8.27
N HIS A 39 27.31 17.77 -7.76
CA HIS A 39 26.33 18.73 -8.33
C HIS A 39 25.48 19.48 -7.29
N LYS A 40 25.41 20.81 -7.39
CA LYS A 40 24.69 21.65 -6.41
C LYS A 40 23.18 21.39 -6.40
N ASP A 41 22.60 21.05 -7.55
CA ASP A 41 21.15 20.82 -7.66
C ASP A 41 20.73 19.38 -7.37
N ASP A 42 21.66 18.52 -6.94
CA ASP A 42 21.38 17.14 -6.55
C ASP A 42 20.64 17.09 -5.20
N ILE A 43 19.54 16.33 -5.15
CA ILE A 43 18.76 16.12 -3.93
C ILE A 43 19.63 15.55 -2.79
N ASN A 44 20.62 14.69 -3.08
CA ASN A 44 21.53 14.15 -2.09
C ASN A 44 22.37 15.25 -1.43
N VAL A 45 22.83 16.24 -2.21
CA VAL A 45 23.60 17.40 -1.70
C VAL A 45 22.71 18.28 -0.82
N GLN A 46 21.46 18.51 -1.22
CA GLN A 46 20.53 19.34 -0.46
C GLN A 46 20.09 18.65 0.85
N LEU A 47 19.81 17.36 0.80
CA LEU A 47 19.50 16.57 1.99
C LEU A 47 20.68 16.51 2.95
N ASN A 48 21.91 16.25 2.46
CA ASN A 48 23.10 16.26 3.31
C ASN A 48 23.30 17.62 4.00
N THR A 49 23.20 18.72 3.24
CA THR A 49 23.32 20.08 3.78
C THR A 49 22.26 20.35 4.86
N LEU A 50 21.01 19.94 4.61
CA LEU A 50 19.92 20.06 5.58
C LEU A 50 20.20 19.22 6.84
N PHE A 51 20.61 17.96 6.68
CA PHE A 51 20.88 17.04 7.77
C PHE A 51 22.05 17.50 8.65
N GLU A 52 23.12 18.05 8.07
CA GLU A 52 24.23 18.64 8.84
C GLU A 52 23.82 19.91 9.59
N SER A 53 22.88 20.71 9.05
CA SER A 53 22.30 21.86 9.75
C SER A 53 21.35 21.44 10.88
N LEU A 54 20.50 20.43 10.65
CA LEU A 54 19.53 19.89 11.61
C LEU A 54 20.19 19.32 12.88
N LYS A 55 21.42 18.80 12.77
CA LYS A 55 22.22 18.38 13.95
C LYS A 55 22.51 19.54 14.92
N LYS A 56 22.50 20.78 14.44
CA LYS A 56 22.99 21.96 15.17
C LYS A 56 21.90 22.95 15.53
N LYS A 57 20.87 23.08 14.70
CA LYS A 57 19.83 24.11 14.85
C LYS A 57 18.54 23.79 14.11
N THR A 58 17.47 24.45 14.51
CA THR A 58 16.23 24.52 13.72
C THR A 58 16.54 25.08 12.34
N SER A 59 16.15 24.36 11.30
CA SER A 59 16.61 24.60 9.92
C SER A 59 15.45 24.87 8.96
N GLU A 60 15.76 25.44 7.79
CA GLU A 60 14.80 25.71 6.72
C GLU A 60 14.96 24.69 5.60
N THR A 61 13.88 24.43 4.86
CA THR A 61 13.84 23.42 3.78
C THR A 61 13.87 24.04 2.38
N THR A 62 14.23 25.33 2.26
CA THR A 62 14.11 26.13 1.02
C THR A 62 14.83 25.53 -0.18
N GLU A 63 16.04 25.00 0.01
CA GLU A 63 16.77 24.39 -1.11
C GLU A 63 16.21 23.01 -1.49
N VAL A 64 15.72 22.24 -0.51
CA VAL A 64 15.04 20.97 -0.76
C VAL A 64 13.72 21.20 -1.52
N THR A 65 12.91 22.19 -1.13
CA THR A 65 11.66 22.52 -1.83
C THR A 65 11.93 22.97 -3.26
N LYS A 66 12.99 23.77 -3.50
CA LYS A 66 13.42 24.15 -4.85
C LYS A 66 13.83 22.93 -5.70
N THR A 67 14.68 22.05 -5.18
CA THR A 67 15.13 20.85 -5.91
C THR A 67 13.96 19.92 -6.24
N LEU A 68 13.01 19.75 -5.30
CA LEU A 68 11.80 18.96 -5.52
C LEU A 68 10.74 19.66 -6.40
N ARG A 69 11.03 20.89 -6.87
CA ARG A 69 10.13 21.73 -7.70
C ARG A 69 8.79 22.03 -7.01
N ILE A 70 8.83 22.31 -5.71
CA ILE A 70 7.67 22.72 -4.92
C ILE A 70 7.56 24.24 -5.01
N GLU A 71 6.88 24.71 -6.07
CA GLU A 71 6.72 26.16 -6.32
C GLU A 71 5.72 26.80 -5.35
N LYS A 72 4.68 26.07 -4.99
CA LYS A 72 3.57 26.56 -4.17
C LYS A 72 3.64 26.01 -2.74
N VAL A 73 4.55 26.56 -1.96
CA VAL A 73 4.78 26.17 -0.55
C VAL A 73 3.58 26.42 0.38
N TYR A 74 2.55 27.14 -0.10
CA TYR A 74 1.29 27.39 0.63
C TYR A 74 0.19 26.37 0.30
N GLU A 75 0.41 25.45 -0.64
CA GLU A 75 -0.52 24.36 -0.96
C GLU A 75 -0.14 23.09 -0.19
N GLN A 76 -1.15 22.41 0.35
CA GLN A 76 -0.97 21.12 0.99
C GLN A 76 -0.77 20.02 -0.04
N GLN A 77 0.01 19.00 0.33
CA GLN A 77 0.30 17.85 -0.52
C GLN A 77 0.25 16.56 0.31
N ASP A 78 0.23 15.43 -0.37
CA ASP A 78 0.28 14.12 0.25
C ASP A 78 1.71 13.76 0.69
N ALA A 79 1.85 13.29 1.94
CA ALA A 79 3.16 12.97 2.48
C ALA A 79 3.75 11.70 1.84
N GLY A 80 2.93 10.69 1.54
CA GLY A 80 3.37 9.47 0.87
C GLY A 80 3.96 9.78 -0.52
N GLN A 81 3.28 10.63 -1.29
CA GLN A 81 3.74 11.05 -2.63
C GLN A 81 5.14 11.71 -2.59
N TYR A 82 5.37 12.63 -1.65
CA TYR A 82 6.66 13.31 -1.55
C TYR A 82 7.75 12.44 -0.95
N LEU A 83 7.40 11.49 -0.09
CA LEU A 83 8.33 10.47 0.37
C LEU A 83 8.82 9.62 -0.81
N GLU A 84 7.89 9.11 -1.64
CA GLU A 84 8.23 8.32 -2.83
C GLU A 84 9.10 9.10 -3.80
N LYS A 85 8.76 10.37 -4.03
CA LYS A 85 9.55 11.28 -4.87
C LYS A 85 10.97 11.44 -4.35
N ILE A 86 11.15 11.73 -3.05
CA ILE A 86 12.48 11.87 -2.45
C ILE A 86 13.27 10.57 -2.59
N LEU A 87 12.68 9.42 -2.27
CA LEU A 87 13.37 8.12 -2.33
C LEU A 87 13.71 7.69 -3.76
N SER A 88 12.96 8.16 -4.75
CA SER A 88 13.23 7.93 -6.18
C SER A 88 14.29 8.86 -6.75
N ASP A 89 14.40 10.09 -6.23
CA ASP A 89 15.33 11.11 -6.73
C ASP A 89 16.74 10.97 -6.10
N VAL A 90 16.87 10.38 -4.91
CA VAL A 90 18.17 10.13 -4.25
C VAL A 90 18.93 8.97 -4.91
N SER A 91 20.22 8.79 -4.56
CA SER A 91 21.00 7.67 -5.08
C SER A 91 20.42 6.31 -4.65
N ASP A 92 20.64 5.27 -5.46
CA ASP A 92 20.26 3.91 -5.13
C ASP A 92 20.88 3.46 -3.79
N GLU A 93 22.13 3.84 -3.50
CA GLU A 93 22.78 3.55 -2.23
C GLU A 93 22.07 4.21 -1.04
N ALA A 94 21.55 5.42 -1.21
CA ALA A 94 20.81 6.12 -0.17
C ALA A 94 19.43 5.50 0.06
N SER A 95 18.66 5.24 -1.00
CA SER A 95 17.31 4.68 -0.88
C SER A 95 17.28 3.18 -0.56
N LYS A 96 18.40 2.46 -0.73
CA LYS A 96 18.51 1.01 -0.53
C LYS A 96 17.94 0.51 0.80
N VAL A 97 18.14 1.25 1.89
CA VAL A 97 17.65 0.87 3.22
C VAL A 97 16.13 0.67 3.26
N PHE A 98 15.38 1.38 2.42
CA PHE A 98 13.92 1.32 2.33
C PHE A 98 13.41 0.39 1.22
N LYS A 99 14.31 -0.15 0.37
CA LYS A 99 13.92 -0.85 -0.87
C LYS A 99 13.70 -2.34 -0.66
N GLY A 100 12.43 -2.75 -0.67
CA GLY A 100 12.03 -4.15 -0.70
C GLY A 100 11.73 -4.65 -2.12
N GLU A 101 11.52 -5.96 -2.26
CA GLU A 101 11.04 -6.60 -3.50
C GLU A 101 9.94 -7.61 -3.19
N LEU A 102 8.87 -7.55 -3.99
CA LEU A 102 7.78 -8.51 -4.02
C LEU A 102 7.89 -9.39 -5.27
N ILE A 103 7.35 -10.60 -5.19
CA ILE A 103 6.98 -11.41 -6.35
C ILE A 103 5.47 -11.30 -6.52
N HIS A 104 5.03 -10.70 -7.62
CA HIS A 104 3.64 -10.72 -8.06
C HIS A 104 3.41 -12.00 -8.86
N ARG A 105 2.68 -12.95 -8.26
CA ARG A 105 2.41 -14.26 -8.87
C ARG A 105 0.96 -14.34 -9.30
N THR A 106 0.74 -14.70 -10.57
CA THR A 106 -0.58 -14.99 -11.14
C THR A 106 -0.63 -16.47 -11.53
N VAL A 107 -1.56 -17.24 -10.96
CA VAL A 107 -1.67 -18.69 -11.15
C VAL A 107 -3.02 -19.04 -11.77
N CYS A 108 -3.01 -19.81 -12.86
CA CYS A 108 -4.23 -20.35 -13.46
C CYS A 108 -4.65 -21.64 -12.74
N ASP A 109 -5.86 -21.67 -12.20
CA ASP A 109 -6.31 -22.77 -11.34
C ASP A 109 -6.60 -24.06 -12.13
N GLN A 110 -6.87 -23.95 -13.44
CA GLN A 110 -7.17 -25.11 -14.27
C GLN A 110 -5.95 -25.87 -14.78
N CYS A 111 -4.87 -25.17 -15.14
CA CYS A 111 -3.69 -25.82 -15.73
C CYS A 111 -2.38 -25.61 -14.96
N GLY A 112 -2.42 -24.86 -13.85
CA GLY A 112 -1.29 -24.60 -12.97
C GLY A 112 -0.19 -23.72 -13.57
N SER A 113 -0.37 -23.17 -14.78
CA SER A 113 0.59 -22.21 -15.34
C SER A 113 0.58 -20.94 -14.50
N HIS A 114 1.77 -20.41 -14.21
CA HIS A 114 1.91 -19.16 -13.49
C HIS A 114 2.87 -18.20 -14.17
N THR A 115 2.73 -16.92 -13.84
CA THR A 115 3.67 -15.85 -14.17
C THR A 115 4.10 -15.16 -12.89
N ASP A 116 5.39 -14.89 -12.78
CA ASP A 116 6.00 -14.20 -11.64
C ASP A 116 6.67 -12.93 -12.14
N ASP A 117 6.26 -11.77 -11.60
CA ASP A 117 6.89 -10.48 -11.86
C ASP A 117 7.57 -9.96 -10.60
N GLU A 118 8.82 -9.52 -10.70
CA GLU A 118 9.53 -8.90 -9.58
C GLU A 118 9.18 -7.41 -9.49
N VAL A 119 8.62 -7.00 -8.35
CA VAL A 119 8.11 -5.64 -8.13
C VAL A 119 8.87 -4.99 -6.97
N PRO A 120 9.78 -4.02 -7.23
CA PRO A 120 10.42 -3.26 -6.16
C PRO A 120 9.43 -2.31 -5.49
N PHE A 121 9.62 -2.05 -4.20
CA PHE A 121 8.79 -1.09 -3.46
C PHE A 121 9.60 -0.31 -2.40
N PHE A 122 9.15 0.90 -2.09
CA PHE A 122 9.63 1.68 -0.93
C PHE A 122 8.70 1.58 0.29
N PHE A 123 7.40 1.39 0.06
CA PHE A 123 6.41 1.18 1.12
C PHE A 123 5.29 0.26 0.67
N LEU A 124 4.69 -0.45 1.64
CA LEU A 124 3.47 -1.22 1.41
C LEU A 124 2.25 -0.32 1.68
N SER A 125 1.36 -0.22 0.69
CA SER A 125 0.16 0.59 0.81
C SER A 125 -1.01 -0.23 1.31
N LEU A 126 -1.29 -0.14 2.61
CA LEU A 126 -2.27 -0.97 3.30
C LEU A 126 -3.66 -0.32 3.21
N PRO A 127 -4.64 -0.99 2.57
CA PRO A 127 -6.02 -0.53 2.59
C PRO A 127 -6.65 -0.82 3.96
N LEU A 128 -7.51 0.08 4.44
CA LEU A 128 -8.19 -0.09 5.72
C LEU A 128 -9.43 -0.96 5.51
N MET A 129 -9.25 -2.28 5.46
CA MET A 129 -10.35 -3.23 5.30
C MET A 129 -11.18 -3.35 6.59
N ASP A 130 -12.47 -3.66 6.44
CA ASP A 130 -13.35 -3.90 7.59
C ASP A 130 -12.97 -5.20 8.29
N SER A 131 -12.52 -5.10 9.54
CA SER A 131 -12.31 -6.26 10.42
C SER A 131 -13.63 -6.66 11.07
N SER A 132 -14.07 -7.90 10.84
CA SER A 132 -15.32 -8.45 11.40
C SER A 132 -15.33 -8.53 12.94
N ASN A 133 -14.16 -8.51 13.60
CA ASN A 133 -14.01 -8.82 15.02
C ASN A 133 -13.28 -7.75 15.86
N GLY A 134 -13.18 -6.49 15.43
CA GLY A 134 -12.50 -5.47 16.25
C GLY A 134 -12.12 -4.18 15.51
N ASN A 135 -11.20 -3.42 16.12
CA ASN A 135 -10.52 -2.32 15.45
C ASN A 135 -9.48 -2.90 14.49
N TYR A 136 -9.29 -2.24 13.35
CA TYR A 136 -8.24 -2.58 12.40
C TYR A 136 -6.85 -2.47 13.05
N SER A 137 -6.05 -3.54 12.98
CA SER A 137 -4.63 -3.50 13.33
C SER A 137 -3.74 -3.40 12.08
N VAL A 138 -2.53 -2.87 12.26
CA VAL A 138 -1.54 -2.80 11.19
C VAL A 138 -1.18 -4.20 10.68
N GLU A 139 -1.11 -5.20 11.56
CA GLU A 139 -0.88 -6.59 11.20
C GLU A 139 -2.00 -7.16 10.33
N ASP A 140 -3.27 -6.87 10.63
CA ASP A 140 -4.39 -7.28 9.77
C ASP A 140 -4.23 -6.71 8.37
N GLY A 141 -3.78 -5.45 8.27
CA GLY A 141 -3.47 -4.80 7.01
C GLY A 141 -2.39 -5.51 6.18
N ILE A 142 -1.30 -5.91 6.84
CA ILE A 142 -0.20 -6.65 6.19
C ILE A 142 -0.69 -8.03 5.74
N GLN A 143 -1.43 -8.73 6.60
CA GLN A 143 -2.01 -10.03 6.27
C GLN A 143 -2.98 -9.93 5.08
N ALA A 144 -3.83 -8.91 5.07
CA ALA A 144 -4.75 -8.66 3.96
C ALA A 144 -4.01 -8.31 2.67
N PHE A 145 -2.90 -7.56 2.74
CA PHE A 145 -2.07 -7.23 1.58
C PHE A 145 -1.41 -8.46 0.95
N LEU A 146 -0.96 -9.41 1.78
CA LEU A 146 -0.28 -10.63 1.33
C LEU A 146 -1.25 -11.81 1.05
N LYS A 147 -2.54 -11.63 1.30
CA LYS A 147 -3.55 -12.66 1.08
C LYS A 147 -3.80 -12.86 -0.42
N ASP A 148 -3.95 -14.12 -0.81
CA ASP A 148 -4.35 -14.52 -2.15
C ASP A 148 -5.71 -13.89 -2.54
N VAL A 149 -5.79 -13.38 -3.76
CA VAL A 149 -6.99 -12.82 -4.38
C VAL A 149 -7.41 -13.72 -5.52
N GLU A 150 -8.61 -14.28 -5.42
CA GLU A 150 -9.19 -15.16 -6.43
C GLU A 150 -10.06 -14.37 -7.42
N PHE A 151 -9.90 -14.64 -8.71
CA PHE A 151 -10.66 -14.05 -9.80
C PHE A 151 -11.52 -15.11 -10.47
N CYS A 152 -12.80 -15.14 -10.14
CA CYS A 152 -13.74 -16.18 -10.57
C CYS A 152 -14.92 -15.60 -11.38
N GLY A 153 -15.67 -16.49 -12.05
CA GLY A 153 -16.91 -16.13 -12.73
C GLY A 153 -16.74 -15.06 -13.83
N GLU A 154 -17.30 -13.87 -13.63
CA GLU A 154 -17.21 -12.78 -14.62
C GLU A 154 -15.83 -12.12 -14.66
N ASP A 155 -15.07 -12.22 -13.55
CA ASP A 155 -13.75 -11.62 -13.37
C ASP A 155 -12.60 -12.54 -13.77
N GLN A 156 -12.91 -13.72 -14.32
CA GLN A 156 -11.91 -14.67 -14.82
C GLN A 156 -10.90 -14.03 -15.77
N MET A 157 -9.63 -14.38 -15.57
CA MET A 157 -8.53 -13.88 -16.38
C MET A 157 -8.23 -14.80 -17.56
N TYR A 158 -7.76 -14.23 -18.67
CA TYR A 158 -7.41 -15.02 -19.84
C TYR A 158 -6.08 -15.76 -19.60
N CYS A 159 -6.08 -17.08 -19.73
CA CYS A 159 -4.88 -17.89 -19.62
C CYS A 159 -4.32 -18.24 -21.01
N ASP A 160 -3.06 -17.89 -21.27
CA ASP A 160 -2.39 -18.15 -22.54
C ASP A 160 -2.17 -19.64 -22.84
N LYS A 161 -2.04 -20.49 -21.82
CA LYS A 161 -1.91 -21.94 -22.01
C LYS A 161 -3.25 -22.59 -22.30
N CYS A 162 -4.31 -22.22 -21.58
CA CYS A 162 -5.67 -22.73 -21.80
C CYS A 162 -6.37 -22.13 -23.02
N LYS A 163 -5.92 -20.96 -23.50
CA LYS A 163 -6.59 -20.15 -24.54
C LYS A 163 -8.05 -19.81 -24.21
N TYR A 164 -8.36 -19.66 -22.92
CA TYR A 164 -9.70 -19.34 -22.42
C TYR A 164 -9.62 -18.57 -21.10
N LYS A 165 -10.73 -17.93 -20.71
CA LYS A 165 -10.86 -17.29 -19.39
C LYS A 165 -10.97 -18.34 -18.30
N ARG A 166 -10.14 -18.24 -17.27
CA ARG A 166 -10.05 -19.20 -16.17
C ARG A 166 -10.09 -18.49 -14.83
N ASP A 167 -10.50 -19.25 -13.84
CA ASP A 167 -10.28 -18.87 -12.46
C ASP A 167 -8.78 -18.76 -12.23
N THR A 168 -8.38 -17.66 -11.61
CA THR A 168 -6.99 -17.26 -11.47
C THR A 168 -6.77 -16.74 -10.06
N THR A 169 -5.73 -17.21 -9.42
CA THR A 169 -5.27 -16.73 -8.12
C THR A 169 -4.11 -15.74 -8.32
N ILE A 170 -4.22 -14.53 -7.75
CA ILE A 170 -3.13 -13.55 -7.67
C ILE A 170 -2.65 -13.43 -6.23
N LYS A 171 -1.34 -13.40 -6.03
CA LYS A 171 -0.74 -13.18 -4.72
C LYS A 171 0.58 -12.41 -4.78
N TYR A 172 0.95 -11.82 -3.66
CA TYR A 172 2.24 -11.18 -3.46
C TYR A 172 3.06 -11.95 -2.42
N GLU A 173 4.30 -12.29 -2.77
CA GLU A 173 5.27 -12.91 -1.86
C GLU A 173 6.41 -11.92 -1.61
N LEU A 174 6.85 -11.76 -0.36
CA LEU A 174 8.02 -10.93 -0.04
C LEU A 174 9.29 -11.69 -0.44
N LYS A 175 10.03 -11.16 -1.42
CA LYS A 175 11.30 -11.72 -1.89
C LYS A 175 12.51 -11.08 -1.19
N ARG A 176 12.48 -9.75 -1.04
CA ARG A 176 13.49 -9.02 -0.28
C ARG A 176 12.82 -8.09 0.73
N HIS A 177 13.16 -8.32 1.98
CA HIS A 177 12.76 -7.49 3.11
C HIS A 177 13.65 -6.23 3.19
N PRO A 178 13.07 -5.02 3.29
CA PRO A 178 13.86 -3.81 3.51
C PRO A 178 14.39 -3.73 4.95
N GLU A 179 15.51 -3.05 5.18
CA GLU A 179 16.04 -2.82 6.53
C GLU A 179 15.15 -1.86 7.33
N VAL A 180 14.54 -0.89 6.63
CA VAL A 180 13.46 -0.06 7.15
C VAL A 180 12.21 -0.28 6.31
N LEU A 181 11.21 -0.91 6.91
CA LEU A 181 9.89 -1.10 6.31
C LEU A 181 9.04 0.15 6.54
N ILE A 182 8.49 0.69 5.45
CA ILE A 182 7.52 1.77 5.51
C ILE A 182 6.13 1.23 5.16
N LEU A 183 5.13 1.57 5.97
CA LEU A 183 3.73 1.24 5.72
C LEU A 183 2.95 2.53 5.50
N LEU A 184 2.25 2.64 4.37
CA LEU A 184 1.32 3.72 4.06
C LEU A 184 -0.10 3.24 4.36
N LEU A 185 -0.77 3.88 5.32
CA LEU A 185 -2.20 3.64 5.57
C LEU A 185 -3.02 4.46 4.57
N LYS A 186 -3.72 3.77 3.65
CA LYS A 186 -4.55 4.37 2.59
C LYS A 186 -5.84 4.97 3.16
N ARG A 187 -5.71 6.04 3.93
CA ARG A 187 -6.84 6.72 4.57
C ARG A 187 -7.64 7.61 3.64
N PHE A 188 -7.17 7.87 2.43
CA PHE A 188 -7.87 8.74 1.49
C PHE A 188 -8.43 7.90 0.36
N GLU A 189 -9.74 7.69 0.38
CA GLU A 189 -10.42 6.83 -0.59
C GLU A 189 -11.65 7.51 -1.16
N TYR A 190 -12.00 7.13 -2.39
CA TYR A 190 -13.22 7.58 -3.02
C TYR A 190 -14.40 6.81 -2.44
N ASN A 191 -15.31 7.52 -1.76
CA ASN A 191 -16.53 6.92 -1.27
C ASN A 191 -17.56 6.91 -2.40
N TYR A 192 -17.81 5.73 -2.98
CA TYR A 192 -18.76 5.54 -4.08
C TYR A 192 -20.21 5.87 -3.70
N HIS A 193 -20.62 5.65 -2.44
CA HIS A 193 -21.97 5.99 -1.98
C HIS A 193 -22.19 7.50 -1.91
N ARG A 194 -21.17 8.25 -1.50
CA ARG A 194 -21.21 9.72 -1.38
C ARG A 194 -20.73 10.43 -2.64
N MET A 195 -20.24 9.68 -3.62
CA MET A 195 -19.62 10.18 -4.85
C MET A 195 -18.54 11.23 -4.59
N SER A 196 -17.78 11.06 -3.50
CA SER A 196 -16.80 12.04 -3.03
C SER A 196 -15.59 11.37 -2.39
N TYR A 197 -14.41 11.95 -2.54
CA TYR A 197 -13.27 11.56 -1.72
C TYR A 197 -13.54 11.86 -0.25
N SER A 198 -13.16 10.94 0.63
CA SER A 198 -13.21 11.16 2.08
C SER A 198 -11.97 10.58 2.77
N LYS A 199 -11.64 11.13 3.94
CA LYS A 199 -10.60 10.56 4.81
C LYS A 199 -11.22 9.57 5.79
N ASP A 200 -10.72 8.35 5.81
CA ASP A 200 -10.98 7.35 6.83
C ASP A 200 -10.31 7.74 8.16
N SER A 201 -11.16 8.11 9.11
CA SER A 201 -10.78 8.57 10.45
C SER A 201 -10.93 7.49 11.52
N ARG A 202 -11.12 6.21 11.13
CA ARG A 202 -11.18 5.08 12.06
C ARG A 202 -9.87 4.95 12.84
N ALA A 203 -10.01 4.50 14.08
CA ALA A 203 -8.86 4.20 14.92
C ALA A 203 -8.18 2.92 14.43
N VAL A 204 -6.86 2.97 14.33
CA VAL A 204 -6.00 1.85 13.94
C VAL A 204 -5.09 1.51 15.11
N ASP A 205 -4.94 0.22 15.37
CA ASP A 205 -4.01 -0.31 16.35
C ASP A 205 -2.63 -0.43 15.69
N VAL A 206 -1.73 0.48 16.05
CA VAL A 206 -0.35 0.53 15.53
C VAL A 206 0.55 -0.21 16.51
N CYS A 207 0.84 -1.47 16.23
CA CYS A 207 1.69 -2.29 17.07
C CYS A 207 3.14 -1.82 17.06
N TYR A 208 3.79 -1.82 18.23
CA TYR A 208 5.19 -1.42 18.35
C TYR A 208 6.15 -2.44 17.75
N THR A 209 5.73 -3.71 17.70
CA THR A 209 6.48 -4.79 17.08
C THR A 209 5.56 -5.56 16.16
N ILE A 210 6.01 -5.83 14.94
CA ILE A 210 5.27 -6.59 13.93
C ILE A 210 6.16 -7.72 13.40
N ASN A 211 5.53 -8.80 12.96
CA ASN A 211 6.20 -9.94 12.33
C ASN A 211 5.76 -10.05 10.89
N LEU A 212 6.72 -10.09 9.97
CA LEU A 212 6.49 -10.42 8.57
C LEU A 212 6.87 -11.89 8.31
N PRO A 213 6.49 -12.44 7.14
CA PRO A 213 6.95 -13.76 6.71
C PRO A 213 8.47 -13.94 6.86
N GLU A 214 8.91 -15.19 6.86
CA GLU A 214 10.33 -15.56 7.03
C GLU A 214 10.92 -15.14 8.38
N ASN A 215 10.08 -15.08 9.43
CA ASN A 215 10.44 -14.72 10.81
C ASN A 215 11.12 -13.34 10.94
N GLN A 216 10.81 -12.41 10.03
CA GLN A 216 11.38 -11.08 10.07
C GLN A 216 10.59 -10.19 11.03
N THR A 217 11.22 -9.85 12.16
CA THR A 217 10.63 -8.99 13.19
C THR A 217 11.01 -7.54 12.95
N TYR A 218 10.07 -6.61 13.09
CA TYR A 218 10.32 -5.19 12.98
C TYR A 218 9.76 -4.40 14.16
N GLU A 219 10.41 -3.29 14.49
CA GLU A 219 10.01 -2.36 15.55
C GLU A 219 9.67 -0.97 15.01
N LEU A 220 8.54 -0.44 15.46
CA LEU A 220 8.12 0.92 15.15
C LEU A 220 9.06 1.93 15.81
N TYR A 221 9.62 2.84 15.01
CA TYR A 221 10.44 3.94 15.54
C TYR A 221 9.97 5.31 15.07
N ALA A 222 9.17 5.41 14.00
CA ALA A 222 8.56 6.67 13.60
C ALA A 222 7.15 6.48 13.04
N LEU A 223 6.29 7.46 13.29
CA LEU A 223 4.97 7.57 12.68
C LEU A 223 4.72 9.01 12.24
N VAL A 224 4.30 9.17 10.99
CA VAL A 224 3.83 10.44 10.44
C VAL A 224 2.31 10.45 10.54
N GLU A 225 1.80 11.47 11.19
CA GLU A 225 0.38 11.64 11.47
C GLU A 225 -0.19 12.75 10.61
N HIS A 226 -1.39 12.53 10.07
CA HIS A 226 -2.20 13.54 9.43
C HIS A 226 -3.45 13.80 10.27
N VAL A 227 -3.64 15.04 10.72
CA VAL A 227 -4.88 15.51 11.37
C VAL A 227 -5.62 16.41 10.40
N GLY A 228 -6.95 16.31 10.33
CA GLY A 228 -7.77 17.08 9.38
C GLY A 228 -8.37 16.21 8.27
N SER A 229 -8.72 16.84 7.16
CA SER A 229 -9.48 16.27 6.03
C SER A 229 -8.71 16.35 4.71
N LEU A 230 -9.34 15.98 3.60
CA LEU A 230 -8.77 16.08 2.25
C LEU A 230 -8.48 17.51 1.79
N THR A 231 -9.28 18.47 2.23
CA THR A 231 -9.20 19.87 1.78
C THR A 231 -8.25 20.70 2.64
N GLY A 232 -7.77 20.12 3.73
CA GLY A 232 -7.00 20.83 4.74
C GLY A 232 -6.73 19.94 5.95
N GLY A 233 -5.47 19.87 6.33
CA GLY A 233 -4.99 19.20 7.51
C GLY A 233 -3.60 19.66 7.93
N TYR A 234 -2.99 18.90 8.82
CA TYR A 234 -1.68 19.20 9.38
C TYR A 234 -0.93 17.91 9.65
N TYR A 235 0.35 17.88 9.28
CA TYR A 235 1.23 16.75 9.46
C TYR A 235 2.19 16.94 10.63
N THR A 236 2.37 15.90 11.43
CA THR A 236 3.42 15.83 12.46
C THR A 236 4.15 14.50 12.37
N ALA A 237 5.38 14.43 12.87
CA ALA A 237 6.08 13.17 13.07
C ALA A 237 6.29 12.90 14.55
N THR A 238 6.02 11.69 15.00
CA THR A 238 6.34 11.21 16.34
C THR A 238 7.40 10.12 16.20
N ILE A 239 8.58 10.32 16.78
CA ILE A 239 9.78 9.52 16.51
C ILE A 239 10.45 9.12 17.83
N LYS A 240 10.83 7.85 17.95
CA LYS A 240 11.74 7.31 18.96
C LYS A 240 13.13 7.18 18.32
N PRO A 241 14.10 8.03 18.69
CA PRO A 241 15.48 7.93 18.23
C PRO A 241 16.10 6.59 18.64
N GLU A 242 17.00 6.04 17.82
CA GLU A 242 17.64 4.73 18.06
C GLU A 242 18.33 4.63 19.43
N ASP A 243 19.01 5.70 19.84
CA ASP A 243 19.81 5.73 21.08
C ASP A 243 19.00 6.13 22.33
N GLU A 244 17.68 6.34 22.21
CA GLU A 244 16.83 6.76 23.32
C GLU A 244 15.53 5.95 23.38
N ASP A 245 15.16 5.45 24.56
CA ASP A 245 13.84 4.85 24.78
C ASP A 245 12.77 5.90 25.05
N ARG A 246 12.77 7.00 24.28
CA ARG A 246 11.82 8.10 24.45
C ARG A 246 11.30 8.61 23.12
N TRP A 247 10.00 8.78 23.04
CA TRP A 247 9.31 9.39 21.90
C TRP A 247 9.31 10.91 21.95
N TYR A 248 9.57 11.53 20.80
CA TYR A 248 9.54 12.97 20.60
C TYR A 248 8.56 13.31 19.47
N LYS A 249 7.75 14.35 19.68
CA LYS A 249 6.85 14.89 18.67
C LYS A 249 7.49 16.09 17.99
N PHE A 250 7.71 15.93 16.68
CA PHE A 250 8.22 16.92 15.74
C PHE A 250 7.02 17.60 15.05
N ASN A 251 6.80 18.86 15.41
CA ASN A 251 5.75 19.71 14.90
C ASN A 251 6.44 20.96 14.34
N ASP A 252 6.81 20.89 13.05
CA ASP A 252 7.62 21.90 12.37
C ASP A 252 8.84 22.30 13.22
N SER A 253 8.90 23.56 13.66
CA SER A 253 10.04 24.12 14.40
C SER A 253 10.09 23.69 15.86
N SER A 254 8.99 23.12 16.37
CA SER A 254 8.84 22.67 17.74
C SER A 254 9.12 21.17 17.87
N VAL A 255 9.96 20.81 18.84
CA VAL A 255 10.21 19.42 19.22
C VAL A 255 9.89 19.28 20.69
N THR A 256 9.00 18.35 21.02
CA THR A 256 8.51 18.13 22.39
C THR A 256 8.65 16.67 22.78
N LEU A 257 9.04 16.42 24.04
CA LEU A 257 9.03 15.08 24.60
C LEU A 257 7.57 14.65 24.80
N VAL A 258 7.22 13.43 24.37
CA VAL A 258 5.87 12.88 24.61
C VAL A 258 5.78 12.47 26.08
N GLY A 259 4.85 13.05 26.84
CA GLY A 259 4.80 12.88 28.30
C GLY A 259 4.26 11.51 28.77
N ASN A 260 3.18 11.01 28.15
CA ASN A 260 2.52 9.76 28.56
C ASN A 260 2.99 8.58 27.70
N GLN A 261 4.26 8.21 27.88
CA GLN A 261 4.82 7.01 27.25
C GLN A 261 4.56 5.82 28.18
N THR A 262 3.42 5.16 28.00
CA THR A 262 3.16 3.87 28.65
C THR A 262 3.99 2.80 27.94
N PHE A 263 5.19 2.53 28.46
CA PHE A 263 6.15 1.52 28.00
C PHE A 263 5.63 0.06 28.06
N GLN A 264 4.40 -0.16 28.53
CA GLN A 264 3.75 -1.48 28.63
C GLN A 264 2.68 -1.71 27.57
N LYS A 265 2.41 -0.75 26.69
CA LYS A 265 1.41 -0.93 25.64
C LYS A 265 1.98 -1.80 24.51
N LYS A 266 1.22 -2.81 24.06
CA LYS A 266 1.53 -3.60 22.86
C LYS A 266 1.40 -2.78 21.57
N PHE A 267 0.49 -1.82 21.56
CA PHE A 267 0.19 -0.97 20.41
C PHE A 267 -0.22 0.44 20.86
N GLU A 268 -0.06 1.41 19.97
CA GLU A 268 -0.65 2.73 20.11
C GLU A 268 -1.86 2.87 19.20
N ARG A 269 -2.98 3.35 19.74
CA ARG A 269 -4.22 3.52 18.99
C ARG A 269 -4.26 4.90 18.35
N SER A 270 -4.20 4.97 17.02
CA SER A 270 -4.14 6.23 16.29
C SER A 270 -5.26 6.38 15.25
N ARG A 271 -5.87 7.56 15.22
CA ARG A 271 -6.81 8.00 14.15
C ARG A 271 -6.12 8.81 13.05
N SER A 272 -4.87 9.18 13.28
CA SER A 272 -4.12 10.14 12.48
C SER A 272 -2.90 9.53 11.81
N ALA A 273 -2.39 8.38 12.28
CA ALA A 273 -1.25 7.70 11.68
C ALA A 273 -1.46 7.47 10.17
N HIS A 274 -0.51 7.88 9.35
CA HIS A 274 -0.59 7.85 7.90
C HIS A 274 0.60 7.12 7.27
N LEU A 275 1.83 7.43 7.71
CA LEU A 275 3.02 6.63 7.39
C LEU A 275 3.60 6.06 8.68
N LEU A 276 4.04 4.81 8.63
CA LEU A 276 4.66 4.11 9.75
C LEU A 276 6.02 3.60 9.31
N PHE A 277 7.06 3.86 10.11
CA PHE A 277 8.42 3.43 9.85
C PHE A 277 8.82 2.40 10.91
N TYR A 278 9.18 1.23 10.41
CA TYR A 278 9.51 0.05 11.16
C TYR A 278 10.95 -0.34 10.84
N ARG A 279 11.79 -0.53 11.84
CA ARG A 279 13.16 -0.98 11.67
C ARG A 279 13.24 -2.47 11.91
N LYS A 280 13.93 -3.18 11.03
CA LYS A 280 14.18 -4.61 11.17
C LYS A 280 15.01 -4.88 12.43
N ARG A 281 14.59 -5.84 13.26
CA ARG A 281 15.45 -6.35 14.33
C ARG A 281 16.51 -7.23 13.69
N ASN A 282 17.78 -6.95 14.00
CA ASN A 282 18.83 -7.93 13.72
C ASN A 282 18.52 -9.17 14.53
N ALA A 283 18.60 -10.35 13.92
CA ALA A 283 18.63 -11.58 14.68
C ALA A 283 19.85 -11.48 15.59
N GLU A 284 19.64 -11.24 16.88
CA GLU A 284 20.68 -11.49 17.86
C GLU A 284 21.04 -12.96 17.70
N VAL A 285 22.28 -13.22 17.30
CA VAL A 285 22.87 -14.54 17.47
C VAL A 285 22.82 -14.75 18.97
N GLU A 286 21.93 -15.63 19.43
CA GLU A 286 22.02 -16.20 20.76
C GLU A 286 23.38 -16.92 20.81
N ASP A 287 24.38 -16.20 21.31
CA ASP A 287 25.71 -16.74 21.59
C ASP A 287 25.54 -17.68 22.79
N GLU A 288 25.33 -18.96 22.50
CA GLU A 288 25.45 -20.01 23.49
C GLU A 288 26.89 -20.09 23.98
N GLY A 289 27.15 -19.48 25.13
CA GLY A 289 28.31 -19.74 25.97
C GLY A 289 28.03 -19.18 27.38
N THR A 290 28.28 -19.87 28.48
CA THR A 290 29.01 -21.11 28.76
C THR A 290 28.59 -21.61 30.15
N ASP A 291 28.56 -22.93 30.29
CA ASP A 291 28.89 -23.78 31.46
C ASP A 291 28.65 -23.28 32.90
N GLY A 292 27.80 -24.03 33.59
CA GLY A 292 27.79 -24.18 35.04
C GLY A 292 27.24 -25.55 35.42
N GLU A 293 28.14 -26.46 35.79
CA GLU A 293 27.88 -27.86 36.18
C GLU A 293 26.94 -28.02 37.39
N GLU A 294 26.13 -29.08 37.27
CA GLU A 294 25.61 -30.03 38.27
C GLU A 294 25.11 -29.54 39.66
N ASP A 295 23.84 -29.83 39.97
CA ASP A 295 23.57 -30.82 41.03
C ASP A 295 22.17 -31.47 40.95
N GLN A 296 22.15 -32.77 41.29
CA GLN A 296 21.05 -33.71 41.10
C GLN A 296 19.88 -33.52 42.08
N LYS A 297 18.64 -33.75 41.61
CA LYS A 297 17.71 -34.64 42.34
C LYS A 297 16.60 -35.24 41.47
N LYS A 298 16.65 -36.57 41.39
CA LYS A 298 15.63 -37.51 40.93
C LYS A 298 14.29 -37.29 41.65
N LEU A 299 13.20 -37.40 40.89
CA LEU A 299 12.07 -38.26 41.23
C LEU A 299 11.37 -38.67 39.94
N LYS A 300 11.57 -39.94 39.58
CA LYS A 300 10.74 -40.69 38.63
C LYS A 300 9.35 -40.87 39.26
N ASN A 301 8.31 -40.79 38.43
CA ASN A 301 7.25 -41.78 38.48
C ASN A 301 6.81 -42.03 37.03
N ASP A 302 6.94 -43.28 36.67
CA ASP A 302 6.47 -43.92 35.45
C ASP A 302 4.93 -43.96 35.49
N ASP A 303 4.29 -43.76 34.35
CA ASP A 303 3.09 -44.51 33.98
C ASP A 303 2.94 -44.46 32.45
N GLU A 304 3.30 -45.59 31.85
CA GLU A 304 2.94 -45.97 30.49
C GLU A 304 1.44 -46.27 30.44
N SER A 305 0.75 -45.79 29.41
CA SER A 305 -0.21 -46.65 28.71
C SER A 305 -0.36 -46.20 27.27
N GLU A 306 -0.10 -47.17 26.40
CA GLU A 306 -0.36 -47.17 24.97
C GLU A 306 -1.87 -47.01 24.68
N ASN A 307 -2.19 -46.33 23.59
CA ASN A 307 -3.16 -46.87 22.64
C ASN A 307 -3.02 -46.18 21.27
N GLU A 308 -2.59 -46.98 20.30
CA GLU A 308 -2.77 -46.72 18.88
C GLU A 308 -4.26 -46.70 18.52
N SER A 309 -4.67 -45.75 17.68
CA SER A 309 -5.59 -46.06 16.58
C SER A 309 -5.45 -45.04 15.47
N LYS A 310 -5.03 -45.53 14.31
CA LYS A 310 -5.17 -44.93 12.98
C LYS A 310 -6.58 -44.42 12.76
N ASN A 311 -6.72 -43.24 12.15
CA ASN A 311 -7.72 -43.01 11.12
C ASN A 311 -7.27 -41.88 10.20
N ASP A 312 -6.89 -42.27 8.99
CA ASP A 312 -6.93 -41.42 7.81
C ASP A 312 -8.34 -40.86 7.64
N ASN A 313 -8.45 -39.55 7.45
CA ASN A 313 -9.55 -38.98 6.69
C ASN A 313 -9.09 -37.69 6.01
N THR A 314 -8.76 -37.85 4.73
CA THR A 314 -8.64 -36.80 3.73
C THR A 314 -10.00 -36.14 3.50
N GLY A 315 -10.32 -35.16 4.34
CA GLY A 315 -11.45 -34.25 4.13
C GLY A 315 -11.05 -33.11 3.21
N LYS A 316 -11.28 -33.27 1.90
CA LYS A 316 -11.24 -32.18 0.91
C LYS A 316 -12.40 -31.21 1.23
N MET A 317 -12.13 -30.17 2.00
CA MET A 317 -13.06 -29.05 2.18
C MET A 317 -13.07 -28.23 0.89
N THR A 318 -14.10 -28.43 0.08
CA THR A 318 -14.51 -27.48 -0.95
C THR A 318 -15.00 -26.22 -0.25
N SER A 319 -14.25 -25.13 -0.31
CA SER A 319 -14.74 -23.82 0.13
C SER A 319 -15.73 -23.32 -0.91
N ASP A 320 -17.00 -23.32 -0.52
CA ASP A 320 -18.07 -22.64 -1.25
C ASP A 320 -17.72 -21.14 -1.30
N CYS A 321 -17.75 -20.56 -2.49
CA CYS A 321 -17.32 -19.19 -2.72
C CYS A 321 -18.38 -18.23 -2.17
N ASP A 322 -18.06 -17.58 -1.05
CA ASP A 322 -18.90 -16.55 -0.44
C ASP A 322 -19.05 -15.37 -1.41
N LYS A 323 -20.26 -15.20 -1.93
CA LYS A 323 -20.62 -14.10 -2.82
C LYS A 323 -20.75 -12.82 -2.02
N ASN A 324 -19.65 -12.08 -1.88
CA ASN A 324 -19.75 -10.69 -1.47
C ASN A 324 -20.22 -9.85 -2.66
N HIS A 325 -21.49 -9.48 -2.63
CA HIS A 325 -22.14 -8.68 -3.65
C HIS A 325 -21.58 -7.25 -3.66
N ASN A 326 -20.93 -6.87 -4.77
CA ASN A 326 -21.00 -5.51 -5.29
C ASN A 326 -21.22 -5.57 -6.80
N ARG A 327 -22.51 -5.59 -7.18
CA ARG A 327 -22.96 -5.49 -8.56
C ARG A 327 -23.73 -4.18 -8.74
N LEU A 328 -23.76 -3.77 -10.01
CA LEU A 328 -24.29 -2.54 -10.60
C LEU A 328 -23.28 -1.39 -10.48
N TYR A 329 -22.62 -0.90 -11.54
CA TYR A 329 -23.16 -0.52 -12.84
C TYR A 329 -22.05 -0.41 -13.90
N PHE A 330 -21.72 -1.50 -14.60
CA PHE A 330 -20.93 -1.41 -15.84
C PHE A 330 -21.75 -1.22 -17.14
N PRO A 331 -23.02 -1.69 -17.27
CA PRO A 331 -23.74 -1.51 -18.53
C PRO A 331 -24.28 -0.08 -18.74
N LEU A 332 -24.45 0.72 -17.67
CA LEU A 332 -24.94 2.11 -17.79
C LEU A 332 -23.86 3.10 -18.25
N LEU A 333 -22.60 2.89 -17.84
CA LEU A 333 -21.48 3.75 -18.25
C LEU A 333 -21.15 3.55 -19.74
N ALA A 334 -21.19 2.30 -20.21
CA ALA A 334 -21.00 1.98 -21.62
C ALA A 334 -22.12 2.57 -22.51
N LEU A 335 -23.37 2.58 -22.03
CA LEU A 335 -24.50 3.17 -22.75
C LEU A 335 -24.37 4.71 -22.83
N LEU A 336 -23.94 5.36 -21.75
CA LEU A 336 -23.69 6.80 -21.70
C LEU A 336 -22.57 7.21 -22.66
N LEU A 337 -21.44 6.50 -22.66
CA LEU A 337 -20.31 6.77 -23.56
C LEU A 337 -20.70 6.57 -25.04
N PHE A 338 -21.55 5.58 -25.33
CA PHE A 338 -22.06 5.35 -26.68
C PHE A 338 -22.99 6.47 -27.15
N VAL A 339 -23.87 6.97 -26.27
CA VAL A 339 -24.75 8.11 -26.58
C VAL A 339 -23.95 9.39 -26.81
N PHE A 340 -22.91 9.66 -26.01
CA PHE A 340 -22.04 10.82 -26.22
C PHE A 340 -21.24 10.75 -27.52
N ALA A 341 -20.76 9.56 -27.89
CA ALA A 341 -20.06 9.36 -29.16
C ALA A 341 -20.98 9.64 -30.37
N ILE A 342 -22.25 9.18 -30.31
CA ILE A 342 -23.24 9.46 -31.36
C ILE A 342 -23.56 10.96 -31.41
N LEU A 343 -23.78 11.61 -30.27
CA LEU A 343 -24.07 13.05 -30.22
C LEU A 343 -22.92 13.88 -30.82
N TRP A 344 -21.67 13.52 -30.51
CA TRP A 344 -20.49 14.19 -31.03
C TRP A 344 -20.36 14.01 -32.55
N ILE A 345 -20.60 12.80 -33.06
CA ILE A 345 -20.60 12.52 -34.51
C ILE A 345 -21.69 13.31 -35.21
N VAL A 346 -22.91 13.39 -34.64
CA VAL A 346 -24.01 14.18 -35.22
C VAL A 346 -23.66 15.67 -35.27
N ILE A 347 -23.07 16.24 -34.20
CA ILE A 347 -22.67 17.65 -34.16
C ILE A 347 -21.55 17.95 -35.18
N VAL A 348 -20.59 17.05 -35.35
CA VAL A 348 -19.50 17.20 -36.32
C VAL A 348 -20.02 17.09 -37.76
N VAL A 349 -20.91 16.13 -38.03
CA VAL A 349 -21.50 15.93 -39.36
C VAL A 349 -22.40 17.09 -39.77
N MET A 350 -23.17 17.67 -38.83
CA MET A 350 -24.02 18.84 -39.08
C MET A 350 -23.23 20.12 -39.36
N LYS A 351 -21.94 20.21 -39.00
CA LYS A 351 -21.09 21.38 -39.26
C LYS A 351 -20.34 21.32 -40.59
N VAL A 352 -20.27 20.17 -41.25
CA VAL A 352 -19.32 19.93 -42.37
C VAL A 352 -20.01 19.58 -43.70
N LEU A 353 -21.28 19.15 -43.69
CA LEU A 353 -21.96 18.68 -44.92
C LEU A 353 -23.27 19.45 -45.23
N PRO A 354 -23.54 19.77 -46.52
CA PRO A 354 -24.79 20.41 -46.93
C PRO A 354 -26.01 19.51 -46.74
N ASN A 355 -27.16 20.13 -46.45
CA ASN A 355 -28.37 19.52 -45.88
C ASN A 355 -28.95 18.29 -46.61
N GLU A 356 -28.63 18.05 -47.88
CA GLU A 356 -29.21 16.93 -48.64
C GLU A 356 -28.57 15.56 -48.35
N PHE A 357 -27.43 15.49 -47.65
CA PHE A 357 -26.75 14.22 -47.32
C PHE A 357 -26.95 13.73 -45.88
N ILE A 358 -27.56 14.54 -45.01
CA ILE A 358 -27.72 14.25 -43.57
C ILE A 358 -28.66 13.06 -43.34
N LEU A 359 -29.73 12.94 -44.14
CA LEU A 359 -30.71 11.86 -44.01
C LEU A 359 -30.11 10.49 -44.36
N PHE A 360 -29.27 10.42 -45.40
CA PHE A 360 -28.58 9.19 -45.79
C PHE A 360 -27.52 8.76 -44.76
N GLY A 361 -26.80 9.72 -44.17
CA GLY A 361 -25.82 9.44 -43.11
C GLY A 361 -26.47 8.88 -41.84
N LEU A 362 -27.61 9.44 -41.41
CA LEU A 362 -28.36 8.96 -40.26
C LEU A 362 -28.94 7.56 -40.48
N ILE A 363 -29.47 7.27 -41.68
CA ILE A 363 -29.97 5.94 -42.03
C ILE A 363 -28.83 4.90 -42.03
N PHE A 364 -27.65 5.27 -42.53
CA PHE A 364 -26.48 4.38 -42.53
C PHE A 364 -25.97 4.07 -41.10
N LEU A 365 -25.92 5.07 -40.23
CA LEU A 365 -25.52 4.90 -38.82
C LEU A 365 -26.54 4.06 -38.02
N LEU A 366 -27.85 4.26 -38.25
CA LEU A 366 -28.89 3.43 -37.66
C LEU A 366 -28.81 1.98 -38.18
N GLY A 367 -28.47 1.77 -39.45
CA GLY A 367 -28.22 0.45 -40.03
C GLY A 367 -27.02 -0.25 -39.39
N LEU A 368 -25.92 0.47 -39.16
CA LEU A 368 -24.73 -0.04 -38.45
C LEU A 368 -25.03 -0.36 -36.98
N ALA A 369 -25.79 0.49 -36.30
CA ALA A 369 -26.20 0.24 -34.92
C ALA A 369 -27.12 -0.98 -34.83
N PHE A 370 -28.05 -1.15 -35.79
CA PHE A 370 -28.91 -2.33 -35.89
C PHE A 370 -28.11 -3.60 -36.21
N LEU A 371 -27.08 -3.53 -37.08
CA LEU A 371 -26.18 -4.66 -37.37
C LEU A 371 -25.32 -5.06 -36.16
N LEU A 372 -24.84 -4.09 -35.39
CA LEU A 372 -24.09 -4.33 -34.15
C LEU A 372 -24.98 -4.90 -33.06
N TRP A 373 -26.19 -4.36 -32.89
CA TRP A 373 -27.21 -4.89 -31.98
C TRP A 373 -27.63 -6.30 -32.40
N TRP A 374 -27.87 -6.55 -33.68
CA TRP A 374 -28.18 -7.88 -34.23
C TRP A 374 -27.03 -8.87 -34.02
N LYS A 375 -25.77 -8.46 -34.20
CA LYS A 375 -24.59 -9.29 -33.88
C LYS A 375 -24.47 -9.59 -32.38
N CYS A 376 -24.78 -8.62 -31.52
CA CYS A 376 -24.84 -8.82 -30.06
C CYS A 376 -25.93 -9.83 -29.69
N MET A 377 -27.14 -9.65 -30.21
CA MET A 377 -28.29 -10.55 -29.98
C MET A 377 -28.06 -11.96 -30.55
N LYS A 378 -27.27 -12.11 -31.63
CA LYS A 378 -26.88 -13.43 -32.18
C LYS A 378 -25.82 -14.13 -31.33
N LYS A 379 -25.01 -13.40 -30.56
CA LYS A 379 -24.05 -13.94 -29.58
C LYS A 379 -24.79 -14.47 -28.35
N ASP A 380 -25.86 -13.82 -27.92
CA ASP A 380 -26.71 -14.28 -26.80
C ASP A 380 -27.60 -15.47 -27.15
N LYS A 381 -28.07 -15.61 -28.40
CA LYS A 381 -28.85 -16.81 -28.81
C LYS A 381 -28.03 -18.11 -28.84
N ARG A 382 -26.69 -18.07 -28.83
CA ARG A 382 -25.86 -19.28 -28.62
C ARG A 382 -25.61 -19.61 -27.15
N LEU A 383 -25.85 -18.68 -26.23
CA LEU A 383 -25.83 -18.94 -24.77
C LEU A 383 -27.18 -19.42 -24.24
N VAL A 384 -28.31 -19.05 -24.87
CA VAL A 384 -29.65 -19.48 -24.42
C VAL A 384 -30.04 -20.89 -24.88
N LEU A 385 -29.38 -21.44 -25.92
CA LEU A 385 -29.70 -22.79 -26.44
C LEU A 385 -28.82 -23.93 -25.91
N SER A 386 -27.82 -23.69 -25.05
CA SER A 386 -27.09 -24.77 -24.36
C SER A 386 -27.51 -25.01 -22.91
N GLN A 387 -28.39 -24.16 -22.35
CA GLN A 387 -28.94 -24.31 -20.99
C GLN A 387 -30.36 -24.91 -20.93
N CYS A 388 -30.92 -25.38 -22.04
CA CYS A 388 -32.27 -25.96 -22.09
C CYS A 388 -32.32 -27.49 -22.38
N SER A 389 -31.24 -28.24 -22.11
CA SER A 389 -31.22 -29.70 -22.35
C SER A 389 -30.62 -30.53 -21.19
N ARG A 390 -30.74 -30.05 -19.94
CA ARG A 390 -30.50 -30.86 -18.73
C ARG A 390 -31.53 -30.53 -17.65
N HIS A 391 -32.78 -30.86 -17.94
CA HIS A 391 -33.80 -31.19 -16.94
C HIS A 391 -34.91 -32.00 -17.62
N VAL A 392 -34.67 -33.30 -17.76
CA VAL A 392 -35.63 -34.40 -17.61
C VAL A 392 -34.88 -35.53 -16.92
#